data_AF-A0A966NEM6-F1
#
_entry.id   AF-A0A966NEM6-F1
#
_cell.length_a   1.000
_cell.length_b   1.000
_cell.length_c   1.000
_cell.angle_alpha   90.00
_cell.angle_beta   90.00
_cell.angle_gamma   90.00
#
_symmetry.space_group_name_H-M   'P 1'
#
loop_
_entity.id
_entity.type
_entity.pdbx_description
1 polymer ?
#
loop_
_entity_poly.entity_id
_entity_poly.type
_entity_poly.pdbx_seq_one_letter_code
_entity_poly.pdbx_strand_id
1 'polypeptide(L)' 'MESIHTIRARAKAHKITMAAVCQEAGIQQSQVSRWLSGTVEPLWTSVNQLNIALNKLIQESPVTVD' A
#
# COMPACT_ATOMS: atom_id res chain seq x y z
N MET A 1 -8.79 -7.13 -9.05
CA MET A 1 -8.19 -5.80 -8.88
C MET A 1 -7.92 -5.62 -7.40
N GLU A 2 -6.68 -5.38 -6.97
CA GLU A 2 -6.45 -5.13 -5.54
C GLU A 2 -6.99 -3.77 -5.15
N SER A 3 -7.70 -3.70 -4.03
CA SER A 3 -8.16 -2.44 -3.46
C SER A 3 -7.11 -1.89 -2.50
N ILE A 4 -7.20 -0.61 -2.15
CA ILE A 4 -6.33 -0.05 -1.12
C ILE A 4 -6.48 -0.72 0.25
N HIS A 5 -7.68 -1.24 0.55
CA HIS A 5 -7.95 -2.02 1.76
C HIS A 5 -7.17 -3.35 1.74
N THR A 6 -7.12 -4.01 0.59
CA THR A 6 -6.34 -5.24 0.36
C THR A 6 -4.85 -4.98 0.54
N ILE A 7 -4.33 -3.91 -0.06
CA ILE A 7 -2.92 -3.51 0.06
C ILE A 7 -2.57 -3.24 1.53
N ARG A 8 -3.42 -2.50 2.26
CA ARG A 8 -3.21 -2.22 3.68
C ARG A 8 -3.18 -3.49 4.53
N ALA A 9 -4.07 -4.43 4.26
CA ALA A 9 -4.12 -5.71 4.97
C ALA A 9 -2.84 -6.54 4.71
N ARG A 10 -2.40 -6.63 3.46
CA ARG A 10 -1.15 -7.31 3.08
C ARG A 10 0.08 -6.65 3.72
N ALA A 11 0.18 -5.32 3.66
CA ALA A 11 1.26 -4.58 4.31
C ALA A 11 1.32 -4.89 5.82
N LYS A 12 0.17 -4.91 6.50
CA LYS A 12 0.09 -5.28 7.92
C LYS A 12 0.56 -6.72 8.18
N ALA A 13 0.17 -7.68 7.34
CA ALA A 13 0.59 -9.08 7.47
C ALA A 13 2.12 -9.25 7.37
N HIS A 14 2.76 -8.46 6.52
CA HIS A 14 4.23 -8.43 6.38
C HIS A 14 4.91 -7.44 7.33
N LYS A 15 4.22 -6.88 8.33
CA LYS A 15 4.77 -5.87 9.27
C LYS A 15 5.34 -4.62 8.59
N ILE A 16 4.88 -4.31 7.38
CA ILE A 16 5.26 -3.13 6.61
C ILE A 16 4.26 -2.01 6.91
N THR A 17 4.75 -0.83 7.26
CA THR A 17 3.89 0.32 7.53
C THR A 17 3.39 0.94 6.22
N MET A 18 2.16 1.46 6.22
CA MET A 18 1.65 2.19 5.05
C MET A 18 2.47 3.45 4.75
N ALA A 19 3.15 4.04 5.74
CA ALA A 19 4.06 5.15 5.52
C ALA A 19 5.23 4.75 4.61
N ALA A 20 5.84 3.58 4.85
CA ALA A 20 6.90 3.04 4.00
C ALA A 20 6.40 2.73 2.58
N VAL A 21 5.21 2.11 2.45
CA VAL A 21 4.61 1.84 1.13
C VAL A 21 4.34 3.14 0.36
N CYS A 22 3.81 4.17 1.04
CA CYS A 22 3.55 5.47 0.44
C CYS A 22 4.84 6.17 -0.02
N GLN A 23 5.88 6.12 0.82
CA GLN A 23 7.19 6.67 0.50
C GLN A 23 7.80 5.99 -0.75
N GLU A 24 7.79 4.66 -0.78
CA GLU A 24 8.31 3.87 -1.91
C GLU A 24 7.50 4.11 -3.20
N ALA A 25 6.17 4.25 -3.09
CA ALA A 25 5.31 4.54 -4.23
C ALA A 25 5.36 6.00 -4.71
N GLY A 26 6.02 6.91 -3.98
CA GLY A 26 5.99 8.35 -4.25
C GLY A 26 4.60 8.97 -4.07
N ILE A 27 3.74 8.36 -3.24
CA ILE A 27 2.36 8.79 -3.00
C ILE A 27 2.26 9.42 -1.61
N GLN A 28 1.58 10.56 -1.51
CA GLN A 28 1.39 11.20 -0.21
C GLN A 28 0.40 10.40 0.66
N GLN A 29 0.77 10.19 1.92
CA GLN A 29 -0.07 9.44 2.87
C GLN A 29 -1.45 10.09 3.08
N SER A 30 -1.55 11.43 2.98
CA SER A 30 -2.81 12.17 3.06
C SER A 30 -3.80 11.78 1.95
N GLN A 31 -3.31 11.46 0.74
CA GLN A 31 -4.14 11.00 -0.37
C GLN A 31 -4.70 9.61 -0.06
N VAL A 32 -3.84 8.70 0.43
CA VAL A 32 -4.23 7.36 0.87
C VAL A 32 -5.28 7.40 1.98
N SER A 33 -5.16 8.32 2.95
CA SER A 33 -6.17 8.50 3.99
C SER A 33 -7.53 8.93 3.44
N ARG A 34 -7.58 9.76 2.39
CA ARG A 34 -8.83 10.16 1.72
C ARG A 34 -9.46 8.98 0.97
N TRP A 35 -8.65 8.11 0.37
CA TRP A 35 -9.14 6.90 -0.30
C TRP A 35 -9.69 5.88 0.69
N LEU A 36 -9.02 5.69 1.83
CA LEU A 36 -9.47 4.78 2.90
C LEU A 36 -10.75 5.24 3.61
N SER A 37 -11.00 6.55 3.66
CA SER A 37 -12.25 7.10 4.20
C SER A 37 -13.40 7.11 3.19
N GLY A 38 -13.14 6.75 1.92
CA GLY A 38 -14.13 6.85 0.85
C GLY A 38 -14.45 8.30 0.43
N THR A 39 -13.66 9.28 0.88
CA THR A 39 -13.88 10.69 0.52
C THR A 39 -13.55 10.95 -0.95
N VAL A 40 -12.59 10.20 -1.50
CA VAL A 40 -12.13 10.31 -2.88
C VAL A 40 -11.88 8.91 -3.43
N GLU A 41 -12.32 8.65 -4.65
CA GLU A 41 -11.98 7.40 -5.35
C GLU A 41 -10.55 7.47 -5.91
N PRO A 42 -9.70 6.46 -5.67
CA PRO A 42 -8.35 6.43 -6.20
C PRO A 42 -8.33 6.12 -7.70
N LEU A 43 -7.35 6.68 -8.41
CA LEU A 43 -7.03 6.23 -9.75
C LEU A 43 -6.41 4.84 -9.70
N TRP A 44 -6.75 4.00 -10.68
CA TRP A 44 -6.18 2.65 -10.79
C TRP A 44 -4.66 2.65 -10.79
N THR A 45 -4.04 3.60 -11.50
CA THR A 45 -2.59 3.74 -11.59
C THR A 45 -1.95 3.96 -10.22
N SER A 46 -2.56 4.78 -9.36
CA SER A 46 -2.09 5.04 -8.01
C SER A 46 -2.20 3.81 -7.11
N VAL A 47 -3.30 3.05 -7.22
CA VAL A 47 -3.45 1.78 -6.48
C VAL A 47 -2.42 0.75 -6.95
N ASN A 48 -2.17 0.68 -8.25
CA ASN A 48 -1.17 -0.20 -8.82
C ASN A 48 0.26 0.16 -8.36
N GLN A 49 0.60 1.44 -8.27
CA GLN A 49 1.88 1.91 -7.73
C GLN A 49 2.08 1.47 -6.27
N LEU A 50 1.05 1.61 -5.42
CA LEU A 50 1.12 1.12 -4.04
C LEU A 50 1.35 -0.40 -3.97
N ASN A 51 0.70 -1.18 -4.83
CA ASN A 51 0.89 -2.62 -4.89
C ASN A 51 2.32 -3.00 -5.32
N ILE A 52 2.86 -2.34 -6.35
CA ILE A 52 4.24 -2.56 -6.81
C ILE A 52 5.24 -2.21 -5.69
N ALA A 53 5.06 -1.07 -5.03
CA ALA A 53 5.88 -0.64 -3.91
C ALA A 53 5.84 -1.66 -2.76
N LEU A 54 4.64 -2.13 -2.38
CA LEU A 54 4.49 -3.15 -1.36
C LEU A 54 5.21 -4.45 -1.75
N ASN A 55 5.06 -4.92 -2.98
CA ASN A 55 5.72 -6.14 -3.44
C ASN A 55 7.25 -6.02 -3.37
N LYS A 56 7.80 -4.86 -3.75
CA LYS A 56 9.23 -4.59 -3.63
C LYS A 56 9.69 -4.63 -2.17
N LEU A 57 8.98 -3.96 -1.27
CA LEU A 57 9.30 -3.97 0.16
C LEU A 57 9.23 -5.38 0.78
N ILE A 58 8.27 -6.20 0.35
CA ILE A 58 8.18 -7.62 0.77
C ILE A 58 9.37 -8.42 0.27
N GLN A 59 9.82 -8.19 -0.96
CA GLN A 59 10.99 -8.86 -1.53
C GLN A 59 12.29 -8.47 -0.82
N GLU A 60 12.42 -7.19 -0.42
CA GLU A 60 13.58 -6.68 0.31
C GLU A 60 13.60 -7.08 1.79
N SER A 61 12.44 -7.40 2.36
CA SER A 61 12.29 -7.87 3.73
C SER A 61 11.22 -8.96 3.82
N PRO A 62 11.56 -10.21 3.43
CA PRO A 62 10.63 -11.32 3.50
C PRO A 62 10.40 -11.67 4.97
N VAL A 63 9.34 -11.10 5.55
CA VAL A 63 8.81 -11.60 6.82
C VAL A 63 8.14 -12.93 6.52
N THR A 64 8.68 -14.02 7.05
CA THR A 64 8.04 -15.33 7.05
C THR A 64 6.71 -15.19 7.80
N VAL A 65 5.62 -15.21 7.04
CA VAL A 65 4.28 -15.36 7.60
C VAL A 65 4.08 -16.86 7.82
N ASP A 66 4.23 -17.30 9.07
CA ASP A 66 3.95 -18.68 9.52
C ASP A 66 2.47 -19.07 9.30
#